data_AF-A0A1B8EDH3-F1
#
_entry.id   AF-A0A1B8EDH3-F1
#
_cell.length_a   1.000
_cell.length_b   1.000
_cell.length_c   1.000
_cell.angle_alpha   90.00
_cell.angle_beta   90.00
_cell.angle_gamma   90.00
#
_symmetry.space_group_name_H-M   'P 1'
#
loop_
_entity.id
_entity.type
_entity.pdbx_description
1 polymer ?
#
loop_
_entity_poly.entity_id
_entity_poly.type
_entity_poly.pdbx_seq_one_letter_code
_entity_poly.pdbx_strand_id
1 'polypeptide(L)'
;MASKEHHSLTASIASKTDPSSAARALVAPAEERFSAGSPESEIEVGLWPVWESIIDVATDTDHQSQEPLVAIVRAVQQQNFAQDGASEVTVWGEKVKVWSDLPLFGASVREAWNRSPDTNSANDFSASQWRNINAFLARLTSLSPSTPVFDFSMFGLWTLRSAFEEIGEATRADVDAAKVWFEYAEDVLVKLSNEGKSFPAKVGASGSSYADKD
;
A
#
# COMPACT_ATOMS: atom_id res chain seq x y z
N MET A 1 11.39 18.20 1.20
CA MET A 1 12.71 17.55 1.44
C MET A 1 12.41 16.09 1.74
N ALA A 2 13.05 15.15 1.06
CA ALA A 2 12.83 13.72 1.32
C ALA A 2 13.28 13.34 2.74
N SER A 3 12.52 12.47 3.40
CA SER A 3 12.77 12.01 4.77
C SER A 3 14.05 11.16 4.86
N LYS A 4 14.52 10.84 6.07
CA LYS A 4 15.70 9.97 6.26
C LYS A 4 15.38 8.54 5.77
N GLU A 5 14.14 8.13 6.02
CA GLU A 5 13.51 6.87 5.63
C GLU A 5 13.54 6.70 4.10
N HIS A 6 13.17 7.75 3.36
CA HIS A 6 13.21 7.74 1.90
C HIS A 6 14.63 7.57 1.35
N HIS A 7 15.60 8.32 1.89
CA HIS A 7 17.00 8.18 1.48
C HIS A 7 17.57 6.79 1.81
N SER A 8 17.23 6.24 2.98
CA SER A 8 17.64 4.90 3.41
C SER A 8 17.07 3.82 2.48
N LEU A 9 15.79 3.93 2.12
CA LEU A 9 15.09 2.98 1.27
C LEU A 9 15.64 2.98 -0.17
N THR A 10 15.76 4.17 -0.77
CA THR A 10 16.30 4.32 -2.13
C THR A 10 17.75 3.84 -2.23
N ALA A 11 18.58 4.17 -1.23
CA ALA A 11 19.95 3.66 -1.16
C ALA A 11 19.98 2.13 -1.07
N SER A 12 19.14 1.53 -0.21
CA SER A 12 19.07 0.08 -0.02
C SER A 12 18.66 -0.67 -1.28
N ILE A 13 17.70 -0.13 -2.04
CA ILE A 13 17.29 -0.68 -3.33
C ILE A 13 18.44 -0.58 -4.34
N ALA A 14 19.09 0.58 -4.43
CA ALA A 14 20.21 0.80 -5.35
C ALA A 14 21.41 -0.12 -5.06
N SER A 15 21.72 -0.35 -3.78
CA SER A 15 22.81 -1.24 -3.36
C SER A 15 22.43 -2.71 -3.31
N LYS A 16 21.17 -3.06 -3.63
CA LYS A 16 20.64 -4.43 -3.54
C LYS A 16 20.86 -5.04 -2.15
N THR A 17 20.67 -4.24 -1.12
CA THR A 17 20.79 -4.67 0.28
C THR A 17 19.80 -5.81 0.54
N ASP A 18 20.21 -6.75 1.41
CA ASP A 18 19.31 -7.78 1.93
C ASP A 18 18.00 -7.15 2.47
N PRO A 19 16.80 -7.66 2.09
CA PRO A 19 15.53 -7.07 2.48
C PRO A 19 15.34 -6.89 3.98
N SER A 20 15.84 -7.84 4.80
CA SER A 20 15.72 -7.74 6.27
C SER A 20 16.55 -6.60 6.84
N SER A 21 17.74 -6.40 6.28
CA SER A 21 18.64 -5.33 6.70
C SER A 21 18.16 -3.96 6.22
N ALA A 22 17.63 -3.88 5.00
CA ALA A 22 16.97 -2.69 4.48
C ALA A 22 15.71 -2.32 5.30
N ALA A 23 14.89 -3.31 5.67
CA ALA A 23 13.73 -3.10 6.53
C ALA A 23 14.13 -2.52 7.89
N ARG A 24 15.14 -3.09 8.57
CA ARG A 24 15.68 -2.55 9.83
C ARG A 24 16.15 -1.10 9.67
N ALA A 25 16.88 -0.80 8.60
CA ALA A 25 17.37 0.55 8.34
C ALA A 25 16.24 1.56 8.03
N LEU A 26 15.15 1.09 7.42
CA LEU A 26 13.97 1.90 7.12
C LEU A 26 13.18 2.24 8.40
N VAL A 27 12.99 1.27 9.31
CA VAL A 27 12.18 1.47 10.52
C VAL A 27 12.93 2.06 11.70
N ALA A 28 14.27 1.99 11.72
CA ALA A 28 15.08 2.47 12.84
C ALA A 28 14.76 3.92 13.26
N PRO A 29 14.59 4.91 12.35
CA PRO A 29 14.21 6.27 12.76
C PRO A 29 12.83 6.37 13.44
N ALA A 30 11.90 5.47 13.13
CA ALA A 30 10.61 5.39 13.80
C ALA A 30 10.76 4.80 15.21
N GLU A 31 11.54 3.72 15.34
CA GLU A 31 11.82 3.07 16.63
C GLU A 31 12.68 3.93 17.57
N GLU A 32 13.46 4.87 17.04
CA GLU A 32 14.14 5.90 17.83
C GLU A 32 13.18 6.97 18.37
N ARG A 33 12.06 7.21 17.67
CA ARG A 33 11.09 8.26 18.02
C ARG A 33 10.05 7.79 19.01
N PHE A 34 9.63 6.53 18.95
CA PHE A 34 8.61 6.01 19.85
C PHE A 34 8.96 4.60 20.33
N SER A 35 8.46 4.28 21.52
CA SER A 35 8.61 2.97 22.16
C SER A 35 7.25 2.47 22.67
N ALA A 36 7.21 1.25 23.21
CA ALA A 36 6.00 0.75 23.85
C ALA A 36 5.58 1.69 25.00
N GLY A 37 4.35 2.20 24.93
CA GLY A 37 3.81 3.17 25.90
C GLY A 37 4.02 4.64 25.54
N SER A 38 4.66 4.96 24.41
CA SER A 38 4.64 6.32 23.86
C SER A 38 3.19 6.80 23.62
N PRO A 39 2.92 8.12 23.75
CA PRO A 39 1.65 8.71 23.33
C PRO A 39 1.31 8.37 21.88
N GLU A 40 0.03 8.15 21.59
CA GLU A 40 -0.47 7.82 20.25
C GLU A 40 0.04 8.82 19.18
N SER A 41 -0.02 10.12 19.46
CA SER A 41 0.47 11.15 18.53
C SER A 41 1.96 11.01 18.17
N GLU A 42 2.80 10.53 19.09
CA GLU A 42 4.23 10.30 18.81
C GLU A 42 4.44 9.06 17.94
N ILE A 43 3.65 8.02 18.18
CA ILE A 43 3.64 6.81 17.36
C ILE A 43 3.23 7.15 15.93
N GLU A 44 2.13 7.90 15.75
CA GLU A 44 1.67 8.31 14.42
C GLU A 44 2.73 9.14 13.69
N VAL A 45 3.30 10.16 14.36
CA VAL A 45 4.36 11.02 13.80
C VAL A 45 5.60 10.20 13.37
N GLY A 46 5.92 9.12 14.09
CA GLY A 46 7.03 8.25 13.71
C GLY A 46 6.72 7.30 12.55
N LEU A 47 5.46 6.88 12.39
CA LEU A 47 5.04 5.95 11.35
C LEU A 47 4.84 6.60 9.98
N TRP A 48 4.30 7.81 9.92
CA TRP A 48 4.02 8.50 8.65
C TRP A 48 5.23 8.57 7.71
N PRO A 49 6.44 8.96 8.15
CA PRO A 49 7.60 9.02 7.27
C PRO A 49 7.99 7.65 6.67
N VAL A 50 7.73 6.54 7.36
CA VAL A 50 8.01 5.19 6.86
C VAL A 50 7.06 4.87 5.70
N TRP A 51 5.76 5.08 5.91
CA TRP A 51 4.73 4.79 4.91
C TRP A 51 4.81 5.70 3.69
N GLU A 52 4.99 7.00 3.90
CA GLU A 52 5.22 7.97 2.83
C GLU A 52 6.43 7.58 1.99
N SER A 53 7.53 7.17 2.61
CA SER A 53 8.74 6.74 1.88
C SER A 53 8.49 5.51 1.02
N ILE A 54 7.76 4.51 1.53
CA ILE A 54 7.41 3.31 0.76
C ILE A 54 6.54 3.69 -0.44
N ILE A 55 5.55 4.55 -0.24
CA ILE A 55 4.61 4.98 -1.28
C ILE A 55 5.32 5.82 -2.34
N ASP A 56 6.12 6.80 -1.94
CA ASP A 56 6.88 7.65 -2.86
C ASP A 56 7.81 6.80 -3.73
N VAL A 57 8.58 5.90 -3.12
CA VAL A 57 9.46 4.97 -3.86
C VAL A 57 8.66 4.04 -4.76
N ALA A 58 7.50 3.54 -4.31
CA ALA A 58 6.62 2.75 -5.17
C ALA A 58 6.13 3.53 -6.39
N THR A 59 5.75 4.80 -6.22
CA THR A 59 5.26 5.65 -7.32
C THR A 59 6.35 5.98 -8.33
N ASP A 60 7.59 6.19 -7.87
CA ASP A 60 8.72 6.58 -8.72
C ASP A 60 9.50 5.40 -9.31
N THR A 61 9.26 4.18 -8.81
CA THR A 61 9.86 2.95 -9.35
C THR A 61 8.97 2.34 -10.42
N ASP A 62 9.52 2.11 -11.61
CA ASP A 62 8.81 1.40 -12.68
C ASP A 62 8.28 0.04 -12.19
N HIS A 63 7.03 -0.27 -12.53
CA HIS A 63 6.33 -1.47 -12.03
C HIS A 63 7.06 -2.79 -12.29
N GLN A 64 7.91 -2.88 -13.31
CA GLN A 64 8.71 -4.07 -13.62
C GLN A 64 9.93 -4.23 -12.71
N SER A 65 10.23 -3.22 -11.88
CA SER A 65 11.41 -3.15 -11.01
C SER A 65 11.06 -3.05 -9.53
N GLN A 66 9.82 -3.34 -9.15
CA GLN A 66 9.32 -3.17 -7.78
C GLN A 66 9.53 -4.39 -6.87
N GLU A 67 10.01 -5.54 -7.37
CA GLU A 67 10.24 -6.73 -6.54
C GLU A 67 11.12 -6.45 -5.30
N PRO A 68 12.23 -5.68 -5.38
CA PRO A 68 13.03 -5.35 -4.20
C PRO A 68 12.23 -4.59 -3.14
N LEU A 69 11.40 -3.63 -3.54
CA LEU A 69 10.58 -2.87 -2.60
C LEU A 69 9.53 -3.76 -1.92
N VAL A 70 8.86 -4.63 -2.68
CA VAL A 70 7.90 -5.61 -2.13
C VAL A 70 8.57 -6.53 -1.10
N ALA A 71 9.79 -7.00 -1.39
CA ALA A 71 10.55 -7.83 -0.45
C ALA A 71 10.91 -7.06 0.83
N ILE A 72 11.27 -5.78 0.74
CA ILE A 72 11.56 -4.93 1.89
C ILE A 72 10.30 -4.71 2.73
N VAL A 73 9.15 -4.39 2.12
CA VAL A 73 7.88 -4.20 2.86
C VAL A 73 7.46 -5.49 3.57
N ARG A 74 7.63 -6.65 2.93
CA ARG A 74 7.43 -7.94 3.58
C ARG A 74 8.37 -8.15 4.77
N ALA A 75 9.62 -7.75 4.65
CA ALA A 75 10.59 -7.84 5.73
C ALA A 75 10.33 -6.83 6.85
N VAL A 76 9.77 -5.65 6.55
CA VAL A 76 9.22 -4.71 7.55
C VAL A 76 8.11 -5.40 8.32
N GLN A 77 7.14 -6.01 7.62
CA GLN A 77 6.00 -6.68 8.25
C GLN A 77 6.40 -7.81 9.23
N GLN A 78 7.59 -8.38 9.03
CA GLN A 78 8.17 -9.44 9.85
C GLN A 78 9.07 -8.94 10.99
N GLN A 79 9.30 -7.63 11.11
CA GLN A 79 10.08 -7.08 12.22
C GLN A 79 9.32 -7.23 13.54
N ASN A 80 10.07 -7.47 14.61
CA ASN A 80 9.54 -7.44 15.97
C ASN A 80 9.75 -6.04 16.55
N PHE A 81 8.66 -5.41 16.98
CA PHE A 81 8.73 -4.17 17.74
C PHE A 81 9.05 -4.50 19.21
N ALA A 82 10.10 -3.86 19.75
CA ALA A 82 10.71 -4.06 21.07
C ALA A 82 11.47 -5.39 21.30
N GLN A 83 12.58 -5.32 22.05
CA GLN A 83 13.44 -6.48 22.37
C GLN A 83 12.81 -7.47 23.38
N ASP A 84 11.74 -7.08 24.09
CA ASP A 84 11.22 -7.82 25.26
C ASP A 84 9.80 -8.42 25.08
N GLY A 85 9.26 -8.46 23.85
CA GLY A 85 8.06 -9.24 23.53
C GLY A 85 6.69 -8.62 23.85
N ALA A 86 6.63 -7.40 24.40
CA ALA A 86 5.40 -6.61 24.48
C ALA A 86 5.38 -5.57 23.34
N SER A 87 4.72 -5.93 22.24
CA SER A 87 4.86 -5.25 20.94
C SER A 87 3.62 -4.46 20.49
N GLU A 88 2.76 -4.07 21.43
CA GLU A 88 1.51 -3.39 21.12
C GLU A 88 1.59 -1.89 21.43
N VAL A 89 1.19 -1.08 20.46
CA VAL A 89 0.96 0.36 20.61
C VAL A 89 -0.53 0.64 20.45
N THR A 90 -0.98 1.85 20.82
CA THR A 90 -2.34 2.30 20.53
C THR A 90 -2.31 3.25 19.35
N VAL A 91 -3.12 2.98 18.32
CA VAL A 91 -3.35 3.85 17.16
C VAL A 91 -4.85 3.88 16.89
N TRP A 92 -5.41 5.08 16.80
CA TRP A 92 -6.84 5.38 16.69
C TRP A 92 -7.71 4.64 17.72
N GLY A 93 -7.21 4.57 18.96
CA GLY A 93 -7.88 3.88 20.07
C GLY A 93 -7.80 2.34 20.03
N GLU A 94 -7.17 1.75 19.02
CA GLU A 94 -7.00 0.30 18.86
C GLU A 94 -5.59 -0.15 19.26
N LYS A 95 -5.48 -1.31 19.91
CA LYS A 95 -4.18 -1.93 20.21
C LYS A 95 -3.69 -2.73 19.01
N VAL A 96 -2.50 -2.41 18.53
CA VAL A 96 -1.93 -2.96 17.29
C VAL A 96 -0.45 -3.30 17.46
N LYS A 97 -0.01 -4.36 16.78
CA LYS A 97 1.40 -4.70 16.63
C LYS A 97 1.99 -3.91 15.48
N VAL A 98 2.84 -2.93 15.81
CA VAL A 98 3.36 -1.91 14.87
C VAL A 98 3.71 -2.49 13.49
N TRP A 99 4.65 -3.43 13.43
CA TRP A 99 5.11 -3.92 12.14
C TRP A 99 4.26 -5.06 11.58
N SER A 100 3.69 -5.92 12.43
CA SER A 100 2.87 -7.04 11.96
C SER A 100 1.52 -6.60 11.40
N ASP A 101 0.91 -5.57 11.98
CA ASP A 101 -0.43 -5.06 11.66
C ASP A 101 -0.39 -3.83 10.74
N LEU A 102 0.79 -3.20 10.56
CA LEU A 102 1.02 -2.06 9.67
C LEU A 102 0.00 -0.91 9.86
N PRO A 103 -0.18 -0.41 11.10
CA PRO A 103 -1.16 0.63 11.36
C PRO A 103 -0.82 1.89 10.56
N LEU A 104 -1.86 2.62 10.15
CA LEU A 104 -1.80 3.77 9.25
C LEU A 104 -1.37 3.47 7.81
N PHE A 105 -0.73 2.35 7.49
CA PHE A 105 -0.25 2.10 6.12
C PHE A 105 -1.39 2.11 5.10
N GLY A 106 -2.53 1.47 5.41
CA GLY A 106 -3.72 1.54 4.56
C GLY A 106 -4.31 2.95 4.42
N ALA A 107 -4.20 3.78 5.47
CA ALA A 107 -4.61 5.18 5.41
C ALA A 107 -3.67 6.01 4.52
N SER A 108 -2.35 5.83 4.65
CA SER A 108 -1.36 6.46 3.78
C SER A 108 -1.57 6.05 2.31
N VAL A 109 -1.87 4.77 2.05
CA VAL A 109 -2.22 4.29 0.70
C VAL A 109 -3.50 4.96 0.20
N ARG A 110 -4.52 5.13 1.04
CA ARG A 110 -5.77 5.81 0.67
C ARG A 110 -5.54 7.29 0.31
N GLU A 111 -4.66 7.98 1.03
CA GLU A 111 -4.26 9.35 0.74
C GLU A 111 -3.52 9.46 -0.60
N ALA A 112 -2.57 8.56 -0.85
CA ALA A 112 -1.91 8.46 -2.13
C ALA A 112 -2.91 8.16 -3.26
N TRP A 113 -3.86 7.28 -3.02
CA TRP A 113 -4.91 6.93 -3.98
C TRP A 113 -5.80 8.11 -4.39
N ASN A 114 -6.02 9.08 -3.49
CA ASN A 114 -6.75 10.31 -3.79
C ASN A 114 -6.03 11.23 -4.79
N ARG A 115 -4.77 10.94 -5.13
CA ARG A 115 -3.98 11.64 -6.14
C ARG A 115 -4.07 10.94 -7.50
N SER A 116 -5.14 10.19 -7.76
CA SER A 116 -5.37 9.59 -9.09
C SER A 116 -5.30 10.67 -10.18
N PRO A 117 -4.96 10.31 -11.43
CA PRO A 117 -4.98 11.27 -12.53
C PRO A 117 -6.34 11.95 -12.70
N ASP A 118 -6.32 13.15 -13.28
CA ASP A 118 -7.51 13.90 -13.73
C ASP A 118 -8.50 14.31 -12.62
N THR A 119 -8.05 14.45 -11.36
CA THR A 119 -8.90 15.01 -10.28
C THR A 119 -8.95 16.54 -10.30
N ASN A 120 -8.15 17.17 -11.17
CA ASN A 120 -7.87 18.61 -11.22
C ASN A 120 -7.14 19.12 -9.98
N SER A 121 -6.43 18.24 -9.26
CA SER A 121 -5.58 18.65 -8.15
C SER A 121 -4.16 18.95 -8.63
N ALA A 122 -3.51 19.91 -7.98
CA ALA A 122 -2.13 20.29 -8.28
C ALA A 122 -1.10 19.19 -7.95
N ASN A 123 -1.49 18.18 -7.18
CA ASN A 123 -0.64 17.06 -6.75
C ASN A 123 -1.07 15.70 -7.32
N ASP A 124 -1.87 15.70 -8.39
CA ASP A 124 -2.24 14.49 -9.13
C ASP A 124 -1.00 13.73 -9.61
N PHE A 125 -1.11 12.41 -9.59
CA PHE A 125 -0.10 11.53 -10.17
C PHE A 125 -0.13 11.62 -11.69
N SER A 126 1.07 11.49 -12.28
CA SER A 126 1.17 11.13 -13.69
C SER A 126 0.58 9.73 -13.94
N ALA A 127 0.20 9.45 -15.19
CA ALA A 127 -0.29 8.12 -15.57
C ALA A 127 0.72 6.98 -15.24
N SER A 128 2.04 7.25 -15.32
CA SER A 128 3.06 6.28 -14.92
C SER A 128 3.12 6.06 -13.42
N GLN A 129 3.06 7.13 -12.61
CA GLN A 129 3.03 6.99 -11.14
C GLN A 129 1.76 6.27 -10.69
N TRP A 130 0.63 6.54 -11.33
CA TRP A 130 -0.63 5.84 -11.07
C TRP A 130 -0.53 4.34 -11.38
N ARG A 131 0.05 3.98 -12.52
CA ARG A 131 0.32 2.57 -12.87
C ARG A 131 1.26 1.92 -11.85
N ASN A 132 2.32 2.62 -11.45
CA ASN A 132 3.33 2.09 -10.53
C ASN A 132 2.75 1.82 -9.14
N ILE A 133 1.95 2.72 -8.56
CA ILE A 133 1.34 2.47 -7.25
C ILE A 133 0.30 1.34 -7.32
N ASN A 134 -0.49 1.25 -8.40
CA ASN A 134 -1.41 0.13 -8.61
C ASN A 134 -0.67 -1.20 -8.70
N ALA A 135 0.43 -1.26 -9.44
CA ALA A 135 1.25 -2.46 -9.55
C ALA A 135 1.84 -2.89 -8.21
N PHE A 136 2.33 -1.93 -7.42
CA PHE A 136 2.87 -2.20 -6.10
C PHE A 136 1.81 -2.81 -5.16
N LEU A 137 0.61 -2.22 -5.11
CA LEU A 137 -0.49 -2.73 -4.30
C LEU A 137 -1.01 -4.09 -4.79
N ALA A 138 -1.02 -4.33 -6.11
CA ALA A 138 -1.35 -5.63 -6.67
C ALA A 138 -0.35 -6.70 -6.23
N ARG A 139 0.96 -6.39 -6.25
CA ARG A 139 2.01 -7.30 -5.76
C ARG A 139 1.95 -7.56 -4.26
N LEU A 140 1.54 -6.58 -3.45
CA LEU A 140 1.26 -6.84 -2.03
C LEU A 140 0.03 -7.72 -1.87
N THR A 141 -1.05 -7.43 -2.61
CA THR A 141 -2.30 -8.20 -2.57
C THR A 141 -2.09 -9.66 -2.95
N SER A 142 -1.18 -9.97 -3.88
CA SER A 142 -0.87 -11.35 -4.24
C SER A 142 -0.27 -12.17 -3.07
N LEU A 143 0.31 -11.50 -2.08
CA LEU A 143 0.83 -12.12 -0.85
C LEU A 143 -0.23 -12.26 0.25
N SER A 144 -1.40 -11.63 0.09
CA SER A 144 -2.48 -11.61 1.10
C SER A 144 -2.96 -12.98 1.58
N PRO A 145 -2.94 -14.08 0.78
CA PRO A 145 -3.30 -15.41 1.31
C PRO A 145 -2.38 -15.88 2.45
N SER A 146 -1.13 -15.42 2.47
CA SER A 146 -0.16 -15.72 3.53
C SER A 146 0.06 -14.58 4.52
N THR A 147 -0.25 -13.34 4.12
CA THR A 147 -0.06 -12.13 4.91
C THR A 147 -1.30 -11.24 4.79
N PRO A 148 -2.38 -11.50 5.55
CA PRO A 148 -3.68 -10.85 5.36
C PRO A 148 -3.68 -9.32 5.41
N VAL A 149 -2.74 -8.71 6.14
CA VAL A 149 -2.58 -7.24 6.22
C VAL A 149 -2.17 -6.60 4.89
N PHE A 150 -1.76 -7.39 3.90
CA PHE A 150 -1.50 -6.94 2.53
C PHE A 150 -2.71 -7.03 1.59
N ASP A 151 -3.91 -7.29 2.10
CA ASP A 151 -5.11 -7.30 1.28
C ASP A 151 -5.52 -5.87 0.86
N PHE A 152 -5.03 -5.45 -0.31
CA PHE A 152 -5.42 -4.20 -0.96
C PHE A 152 -6.43 -4.43 -2.10
N SER A 153 -7.13 -5.58 -2.13
CA SER A 153 -8.06 -5.92 -3.21
C SER A 153 -9.20 -4.92 -3.41
N MET A 154 -9.54 -4.14 -2.37
CA MET A 154 -10.50 -3.03 -2.49
C MET A 154 -10.05 -1.97 -3.52
N PHE A 155 -8.75 -1.66 -3.54
CA PHE A 155 -8.17 -0.73 -4.50
C PHE A 155 -8.18 -1.32 -5.91
N GLY A 156 -7.90 -2.63 -6.03
CA GLY A 156 -8.05 -3.35 -7.28
C GLY A 156 -9.48 -3.30 -7.82
N LEU A 157 -10.48 -3.56 -6.96
CA LEU A 157 -11.90 -3.46 -7.33
C LEU A 157 -12.23 -2.05 -7.86
N TRP A 158 -11.80 -1.00 -7.16
CA TRP A 158 -12.05 0.37 -7.59
C TRP A 158 -11.37 0.69 -8.93
N THR A 159 -10.14 0.24 -9.17
CA THR A 159 -9.46 0.43 -10.45
C THR A 159 -10.14 -0.31 -11.58
N LEU A 160 -10.55 -1.55 -11.36
CA LEU A 160 -11.29 -2.34 -12.36
C LEU A 160 -12.62 -1.67 -12.70
N ARG A 161 -13.33 -1.15 -11.69
CA ARG A 161 -14.57 -0.39 -11.88
C ARG A 161 -14.34 0.86 -12.75
N SER A 162 -13.30 1.65 -12.45
CA SER A 162 -12.95 2.82 -13.28
C SER A 162 -12.66 2.46 -14.73
N ALA A 163 -12.02 1.31 -14.98
CA ALA A 163 -11.65 0.87 -16.33
C ALA A 163 -12.79 0.22 -17.12
N PHE A 164 -13.75 -0.44 -16.44
CA PHE A 164 -14.71 -1.32 -17.11
C PHE A 164 -16.19 -1.05 -16.81
N GLU A 165 -16.49 -0.25 -15.80
CA GLU A 165 -17.86 -0.10 -15.28
C GLU A 165 -18.34 1.35 -15.19
N GLU A 166 -17.48 2.35 -15.38
CA GLU A 166 -17.92 3.75 -15.41
C GLU A 166 -18.52 4.14 -16.76
N ILE A 167 -19.52 5.03 -16.74
CA ILE A 167 -20.14 5.57 -17.96
C ILE A 167 -19.13 6.48 -18.67
N GLY A 168 -18.81 6.13 -19.91
CA GLY A 168 -17.87 6.88 -20.75
C GLY A 168 -16.75 5.99 -21.29
N GLU A 169 -15.81 6.59 -22.00
CA GLU A 169 -14.58 5.88 -22.38
C GLU A 169 -13.59 5.94 -21.22
N ALA A 170 -13.12 4.78 -20.77
CA ALA A 170 -12.08 4.70 -19.76
C ALA A 170 -10.80 5.39 -20.24
N THR A 171 -10.14 6.10 -19.34
CA THR A 171 -8.87 6.74 -19.68
C THR A 171 -7.79 5.67 -19.92
N ARG A 172 -6.75 6.02 -20.68
CA ARG A 172 -5.60 5.13 -20.84
C ARG A 172 -4.94 4.83 -19.48
N ALA A 173 -4.95 5.77 -18.54
CA ALA A 173 -4.39 5.59 -17.21
C ALA A 173 -5.17 4.54 -16.40
N ASP A 174 -6.51 4.56 -16.47
CA ASP A 174 -7.36 3.56 -15.81
C ASP A 174 -7.14 2.16 -16.39
N VAL A 175 -7.10 2.06 -17.73
CA VAL A 175 -6.87 0.79 -18.42
C VAL A 175 -5.47 0.24 -18.10
N ASP A 176 -4.44 1.07 -18.09
CA ASP A 176 -3.07 0.65 -17.77
C ASP A 176 -2.91 0.29 -16.29
N ALA A 177 -3.63 0.95 -15.38
CA ALA A 177 -3.70 0.58 -13.97
C ALA A 177 -4.46 -0.75 -13.76
N ALA A 178 -5.55 -0.99 -14.48
CA ALA A 178 -6.30 -2.25 -14.42
C ALA A 178 -5.46 -3.44 -14.90
N LYS A 179 -4.65 -3.26 -15.96
CA LYS A 179 -3.76 -4.32 -16.47
C LYS A 179 -2.80 -4.85 -15.41
N VAL A 180 -2.18 -3.98 -14.62
CA VAL A 180 -1.20 -4.42 -13.61
C VAL A 180 -1.84 -5.16 -12.43
N TRP A 181 -3.12 -4.94 -12.16
CA TRP A 181 -3.88 -5.75 -11.19
C TRP A 181 -4.07 -7.19 -11.68
N PHE A 182 -4.38 -7.38 -12.97
CA PHE A 182 -4.38 -8.72 -13.56
C PHE A 182 -2.97 -9.29 -13.59
N GLU A 183 -1.97 -8.53 -14.05
CA GLU A 183 -0.59 -9.02 -14.18
C GLU A 183 0.00 -9.55 -12.87
N TYR A 184 -0.26 -8.89 -11.74
CA TYR A 184 0.39 -9.21 -10.48
C TYR A 184 -0.50 -9.87 -9.43
N ALA A 185 -1.83 -9.80 -9.57
CA ALA A 185 -2.77 -10.29 -8.56
C ALA A 185 -3.90 -11.18 -9.09
N GLU A 186 -3.88 -11.61 -10.37
CA GLU A 186 -4.94 -12.42 -11.00
C GLU A 186 -5.40 -13.59 -10.13
N ASP A 187 -4.48 -14.46 -9.67
CA ASP A 187 -4.83 -15.63 -8.88
C ASP A 187 -5.64 -15.28 -7.62
N VAL A 188 -5.23 -14.22 -6.92
CA VAL A 188 -5.92 -13.76 -5.71
C VAL A 188 -7.25 -13.11 -6.07
N LEU A 189 -7.32 -12.28 -7.10
CA LEU A 189 -8.57 -11.65 -7.53
C LEU A 189 -9.61 -12.68 -7.97
N VAL A 190 -9.21 -13.69 -8.75
CA VAL A 190 -10.08 -14.81 -9.16
C VAL A 190 -10.58 -15.57 -7.95
N LYS A 191 -9.69 -15.89 -7.00
CA LYS A 191 -10.08 -16.56 -5.76
C LYS A 191 -11.11 -15.75 -4.98
N LEU A 192 -10.83 -14.46 -4.74
CA LEU A 192 -11.73 -13.57 -3.98
C LEU A 192 -13.09 -13.42 -4.66
N SER A 193 -13.11 -13.35 -5.99
CA SER A 193 -14.34 -13.33 -6.79
C SER A 193 -15.15 -14.62 -6.62
N ASN A 194 -14.51 -15.79 -6.75
CA ASN A 194 -15.16 -17.09 -6.56
C ASN A 194 -15.68 -17.31 -5.13
N GLU A 195 -14.99 -16.76 -4.13
CA GLU A 195 -15.38 -16.80 -2.72
C GLU A 195 -16.49 -15.79 -2.39
N GLY A 196 -16.89 -14.94 -3.34
CA GLY A 196 -17.92 -13.92 -3.12
C GLY A 196 -17.50 -12.87 -2.10
N LYS A 197 -16.21 -12.53 -2.04
CA LYS A 197 -15.73 -11.50 -1.10
C LYS A 197 -16.50 -10.19 -1.34
N SER A 198 -17.09 -9.67 -0.27
CA SER A 198 -17.78 -8.38 -0.25
C SER A 198 -17.07 -7.40 0.67
N PHE A 199 -17.13 -6.11 0.34
CA PHE A 199 -16.70 -5.03 1.22
C PHE A 199 -17.90 -4.43 1.97
N PRO A 200 -17.70 -3.93 3.20
CA PRO A 200 -18.79 -3.32 3.96
C PRO A 200 -19.31 -2.05 3.27
N ALA A 201 -20.57 -1.71 3.55
CA ALA A 201 -21.27 -0.57 2.98
C ALA A 201 -21.25 -0.57 1.43
N LYS A 202 -21.33 0.61 0.80
CA LYS A 202 -21.33 0.75 -0.67
C LYS A 202 -19.93 0.75 -1.29
N VAL A 203 -18.91 0.36 -0.53
CA VAL A 203 -17.52 0.42 -0.96
C VAL A 203 -17.23 -0.55 -2.10
N GLY A 204 -17.92 -1.69 -2.12
CA GLY A 204 -17.86 -2.69 -3.19
C GLY A 204 -19.01 -2.63 -4.20
N ALA A 205 -19.78 -1.53 -4.24
CA ALA A 205 -20.88 -1.41 -5.19
C ALA A 205 -20.37 -1.34 -6.64
N SER A 206 -21.20 -1.85 -7.55
CA SER A 206 -20.99 -1.81 -9.00
C SER A 206 -20.84 -0.38 -9.52
N GLY A 207 -20.11 -0.22 -10.63
CA GLY A 207 -19.94 1.05 -11.33
C GLY A 207 -21.20 1.53 -12.01
N SER A 208 -21.17 2.79 -12.44
CA SER A 208 -22.34 3.50 -12.95
C SER A 208 -23.02 2.84 -14.15
N SER A 209 -22.28 2.09 -14.99
CA SER A 209 -22.82 1.32 -16.12
C SER A 209 -23.59 0.06 -15.70
N TYR A 210 -23.48 -0.35 -14.44
CA TYR A 210 -24.12 -1.55 -13.88
C TYR A 210 -24.89 -1.26 -12.58
N ALA A 211 -25.31 0.00 -12.37
CA ALA A 211 -26.00 0.43 -11.16
C ALA A 211 -27.30 -0.35 -10.84
N ASP A 212 -27.91 -0.98 -11.84
CA ASP A 212 -29.14 -1.78 -11.72
C ASP A 212 -28.88 -3.29 -11.56
N LYS A 213 -27.62 -3.72 -11.50
CA LYS A 213 -27.25 -5.14 -11.31
C LYS A 213 -26.73 -5.33 -9.89
N ASP A 214 -27.63 -5.79 -9.02
CA ASP A 214 -27.32 -6.39 -7.72
C ASP A 214 -26.94 -7.87 -7.87
#